data_AF-A0A3B7MKU3-F1
#
_entry.id   AF-A0A3B7MKU3-F1
#
_cell.length_a   1.000
_cell.length_b   1.000
_cell.length_c   1.000
_cell.angle_alpha   90.00
_cell.angle_beta   90.00
_cell.angle_gamma   90.00
#
_symmetry.space_group_name_H-M   'P 1'
#
loop_
_entity.id
_entity.type
_entity.pdbx_description
1 polymer ?
#
loop_
_entity_poly.entity_id
_entity_poly.type
_entity_poly.pdbx_seq_one_letter_code
_entity_poly.pdbx_strand_id
1 'polypeptide(L)'
;MTFKLKKIGQTVLFYGVLILAITIGQRIDPGGPCEPGLGMMLTFLFFPICIILFVWNFYQSIIKKRKDYLPSFIIHGLVIITFCVGVAIS
;
A
#
# COMPACT_ATOMS: atom_id res chain seq x y z
N MET A 1 -11.32 17.14 -14.94
CA MET A 1 -9.92 16.90 -14.47
C MET A 1 -9.84 16.65 -12.95
N THR A 2 -10.78 17.18 -12.17
CA THR A 2 -10.87 17.11 -10.70
C THR A 2 -11.03 15.70 -10.10
N PHE A 3 -11.77 14.79 -10.74
CA PHE A 3 -11.99 13.43 -10.20
C PHE A 3 -10.73 12.56 -10.14
N LYS A 4 -9.82 12.69 -11.12
CA LYS A 4 -8.54 11.95 -11.15
C LYS A 4 -7.64 12.36 -9.98
N LEU A 5 -7.56 13.67 -9.71
CA LEU A 5 -6.76 14.21 -8.61
C LEU A 5 -7.27 13.73 -7.25
N LYS A 6 -8.60 13.65 -7.08
CA LYS A 6 -9.21 13.19 -5.83
C LYS A 6 -8.82 11.74 -5.49
N LYS A 7 -8.83 10.85 -6.48
CA LYS A 7 -8.46 9.43 -6.30
C LYS A 7 -6.98 9.25 -6.01
N ILE A 8 -6.12 9.93 -6.77
CA ILE A 8 -4.67 9.93 -6.52
C ILE A 8 -4.39 10.49 -5.12
N GLY A 9 -5.01 11.61 -4.75
CA GLY A 9 -4.88 12.21 -3.42
C GLY A 9 -5.32 11.27 -2.30
N GLN A 10 -6.42 10.52 -2.48
CA GLN A 10 -6.84 9.49 -1.54
C GLN A 10 -5.82 8.35 -1.42
N THR A 11 -5.25 7.88 -2.53
CA THR A 11 -4.21 6.85 -2.52
C THR A 11 -2.94 7.35 -1.84
N VAL A 12 -2.49 8.58 -2.14
CA VAL A 12 -1.31 9.19 -1.49
C VAL A 12 -1.56 9.39 0.00
N LEU A 13 -2.74 9.87 0.40
CA LEU A 13 -3.11 10.04 1.80
C LEU A 13 -3.12 8.68 2.53
N PHE A 14 -3.69 7.65 1.91
CA PHE A 14 -3.70 6.30 2.46
C PHE A 14 -2.27 5.80 2.76
N TYR A 15 -1.34 5.95 1.81
CA TYR A 15 0.05 5.56 2.02
C TYR A 15 0.78 6.48 3.00
N GLY A 16 0.47 7.78 3.04
CA GLY A 16 1.04 8.70 4.02
C GLY A 16 0.66 8.31 5.45
N VAL A 17 -0.63 8.00 5.69
CA VAL A 17 -1.12 7.50 6.99
C VAL A 17 -0.49 6.14 7.32
N LEU A 18 -0.37 5.26 6.33
CA LEU A 18 0.26 3.95 6.49
C LEU A 18 1.72 4.08 6.96
N ILE A 19 2.52 4.89 6.25
CA ILE A 19 3.93 5.12 6.57
C ILE A 19 4.07 5.74 7.96
N LEU A 20 3.21 6.70 8.32
CA LEU A 20 3.20 7.26 9.67
C LEU A 20 2.87 6.20 10.73
N ALA A 21 1.85 5.37 10.51
CA ALA A 21 1.49 4.30 11.43
C ALA A 21 2.62 3.29 11.61
N ILE A 22 3.28 2.87 10.52
CA ILE A 22 4.44 1.97 10.57
C ILE A 22 5.60 2.63 11.32
N THR A 23 5.90 3.90 11.04
CA THR A 23 7.01 4.63 11.67
C THR A 23 6.79 4.79 13.17
N ILE A 24 5.56 5.12 13.58
CA ILE A 24 5.18 5.22 15.00
C ILE A 24 5.24 3.84 15.65
N GLY A 25 4.68 2.81 15.00
CA GLY A 25 4.73 1.43 15.48
C GLY A 25 6.15 0.95 15.72
N GLN A 26 7.06 1.20 14.78
CA GLN A 26 8.47 0.85 14.88
C GLN A 26 9.20 1.61 16.00
N ARG A 27 8.73 2.80 16.40
CA ARG A 27 9.32 3.55 17.53
C ARG A 27 8.77 3.09 18.87
N ILE A 28 7.52 2.66 18.93
CA ILE A 28 6.88 2.15 20.14
C ILE A 28 7.44 0.76 20.47
N ASP A 29 7.53 -0.09 19.44
CA ASP A 29 8.07 -1.44 19.55
C ASP A 29 8.90 -1.76 18.29
N PRO A 30 10.22 -1.51 18.35
CA PRO A 30 11.12 -1.72 17.21
C PRO A 30 11.28 -3.20 16.84
N GLY A 31 10.80 -4.13 17.67
CA GLY A 31 11.07 -5.56 17.52
C GLY A 31 12.48 -5.94 17.93
N GLY A 32 12.68 -7.24 18.09
CA GLY A 32 13.95 -7.85 18.48
C GLY A 32 14.51 -8.78 17.40
N PRO A 33 15.67 -9.40 17.65
CA PRO A 33 16.29 -10.35 16.71
C PRO A 33 15.38 -11.56 16.37
N CYS A 34 14.42 -11.85 17.24
CA CYS A 34 13.55 -13.03 17.16
C CYS A 34 12.07 -12.66 17.02
N GLU A 35 11.70 -11.38 17.15
CA GLU A 35 10.30 -10.94 17.19
C GLU A 35 10.10 -9.75 16.24
N PRO A 36 9.15 -9.86 15.28
CA PRO A 36 8.86 -8.78 14.37
C PRO A 36 8.24 -7.61 15.14
N GLY A 37 8.87 -6.44 15.04
CA GLY A 37 8.37 -5.21 15.64
C GLY A 37 7.00 -4.81 15.09
N LEU A 38 6.31 -3.94 15.82
CA LEU A 38 4.94 -3.54 15.49
C LEU A 38 4.84 -2.88 14.11
N GLY A 39 5.88 -2.17 13.67
CA GLY A 39 5.95 -1.62 12.31
C GLY A 39 6.00 -2.71 11.22
N MET A 40 6.75 -3.79 11.46
CA MET A 40 6.81 -4.93 10.54
C MET A 40 5.48 -5.71 10.52
N MET A 41 4.88 -5.96 11.68
CA MET A 41 3.55 -6.58 11.77
C MET A 41 2.48 -5.78 11.03
N LEU A 42 2.45 -4.45 11.20
CA LEU A 42 1.54 -3.58 10.47
C LEU A 42 1.76 -3.70 8.95
N THR A 43 3.01 -3.74 8.51
CA THR A 43 3.32 -3.88 7.07
C THR A 43 2.75 -5.19 6.51
N PHE A 44 2.91 -6.32 7.21
CA PHE A 44 2.31 -7.60 6.82
C PHE A 44 0.77 -7.57 6.82
N LEU A 45 0.15 -6.86 7.77
CA LEU A 45 -1.30 -6.70 7.84
C LEU A 45 -1.85 -5.84 6.69
N PHE A 46 -1.10 -4.82 6.27
CA PHE A 46 -1.52 -3.91 5.19
C PHE A 46 -1.27 -4.46 3.79
N PHE A 47 -0.35 -5.41 3.65
CA PHE A 47 -0.08 -6.08 2.38
C PHE A 47 -1.33 -6.74 1.73
N PRO A 48 -2.15 -7.56 2.42
CA PRO A 48 -3.37 -8.12 1.84
C PRO A 48 -4.40 -7.04 1.47
N ILE A 49 -4.50 -5.96 2.24
CA ILE A 49 -5.36 -4.82 1.91
C ILE A 49 -4.90 -4.18 0.58
N CYS A 50 -3.59 -4.05 0.40
CA CYS A 50 -3.01 -3.53 -0.84
C CYS A 50 -3.33 -4.41 -2.04
N ILE A 51 -3.28 -5.75 -1.89
CA ILE A 51 -3.68 -6.70 -2.94
C ILE A 51 -5.16 -6.55 -3.29
N ILE A 52 -6.05 -6.47 -2.29
CA ILE A 52 -7.49 -6.27 -2.53
C ILE A 52 -7.74 -4.98 -3.31
N LEU A 53 -7.08 -3.89 -2.91
CA LEU A 53 -7.17 -2.60 -3.61
C LEU A 53 -6.59 -2.66 -5.03
N PHE A 54 -5.50 -3.40 -5.24
CA PHE A 54 -4.93 -3.63 -6.56
C PHE A 54 -5.91 -4.35 -7.48
N VAL A 55 -6.50 -5.46 -7.04
CA VAL A 55 -7.50 -6.23 -7.81
C VAL A 55 -8.75 -5.41 -8.08
N TRP A 56 -9.24 -4.66 -7.09
CA TRP A 56 -10.39 -3.78 -7.25
C TRP A 56 -10.13 -2.69 -8.30
N ASN A 57 -8.99 -2.00 -8.20
CA ASN A 57 -8.63 -0.95 -9.14
C ASN A 57 -8.39 -1.51 -10.55
N PHE A 58 -7.79 -2.71 -10.67
CA PHE A 58 -7.65 -3.43 -11.94
C PHE A 58 -9.01 -3.70 -12.57
N TYR A 59 -9.97 -4.22 -11.81
CA TYR A 59 -11.31 -4.50 -12.30
C TYR A 59 -12.01 -3.20 -12.77
N GLN A 60 -11.87 -2.11 -12.03
CA GLN A 60 -12.45 -0.83 -12.43
C GLN A 60 -11.76 -0.24 -13.67
N SER A 61 -10.43 -0.28 -13.75
CA SER A 61 -9.66 0.36 -14.81
C SER A 61 -9.63 -0.43 -16.11
N ILE A 62 -9.44 -1.75 -16.04
CA ILE A 62 -9.26 -2.63 -17.20
C ILE A 62 -10.59 -3.21 -17.66
N ILE A 63 -11.37 -3.80 -16.74
CA ILE A 63 -12.63 -4.47 -17.11
C ILE A 63 -13.74 -3.45 -17.34
N LYS A 64 -13.93 -2.50 -16.41
CA LYS A 64 -14.96 -1.44 -16.54
C LYS A 64 -14.49 -0.21 -17.32
N LYS A 65 -13.26 -0.22 -17.87
CA LYS A 65 -12.65 0.86 -18.67
C LYS A 65 -12.67 2.24 -17.99
N ARG A 66 -12.71 2.31 -16.66
CA ARG A 66 -12.71 3.56 -15.88
C ARG A 66 -11.28 4.08 -15.69
N LYS A 67 -10.85 4.98 -16.58
CA LYS A 67 -9.46 5.49 -16.65
C LYS A 67 -9.00 6.26 -15.41
N ASP A 68 -9.92 6.70 -14.54
CA ASP A 68 -9.61 7.37 -13.27
C ASP A 68 -9.00 6.44 -12.21
N TYR A 69 -9.16 5.12 -12.36
CA TYR A 69 -8.60 4.10 -11.45
C TYR A 69 -7.19 3.65 -11.84
N LEU A 70 -6.76 3.95 -13.08
CA LEU A 70 -5.47 3.50 -13.61
C LEU A 70 -4.26 4.00 -12.82
N PRO A 71 -4.17 5.28 -12.40
CA PRO A 71 -3.04 5.73 -11.58
C PRO A 71 -2.97 5.03 -10.24
N SER A 72 -4.10 4.88 -9.52
CA SER A 72 -4.15 4.17 -8.25
C SER A 72 -3.76 2.69 -8.42
N PHE A 73 -4.21 2.03 -9.48
CA PHE A 73 -3.80 0.66 -9.84
C PHE A 73 -2.27 0.54 -9.96
N ILE A 74 -1.63 1.45 -10.72
CA ILE A 74 -0.18 1.46 -10.90
C ILE A 74 0.54 1.66 -9.56
N ILE A 75 0.06 2.57 -8.70
CA ILE A 75 0.66 2.81 -7.38
C ILE A 75 0.57 1.56 -6.49
N HIS A 76 -0.58 0.91 -6.41
CA HIS A 76 -0.70 -0.34 -5.65
C HIS A 76 0.20 -1.45 -6.21
N GLY A 77 0.30 -1.57 -7.53
CA GLY A 77 1.21 -2.52 -8.17
C GLY A 77 2.67 -2.26 -7.82
N LEU A 78 3.12 -1.00 -7.86
CA LEU A 78 4.47 -0.62 -7.45
C LEU A 78 4.75 -0.98 -5.99
N VAL A 79 3.82 -0.68 -5.08
CA VAL A 79 4.00 -1.00 -3.65
C VAL A 79 4.06 -2.51 -3.42
N ILE A 80 3.23 -3.31 -4.11
CA ILE A 80 3.29 -4.77 -4.04
C ILE A 80 4.66 -5.28 -4.51
N ILE A 81 5.17 -4.77 -5.63
CA ILE A 81 6.50 -5.13 -6.14
C ILE A 81 7.57 -4.76 -5.11
N THR A 82 7.54 -3.54 -4.56
CA THR A 82 8.49 -3.09 -3.53
C THR A 82 8.45 -4.00 -2.30
N PHE A 83 7.26 -4.41 -1.85
CA PHE A 83 7.12 -5.33 -0.74
C PHE A 83 7.70 -6.71 -1.05
N CYS A 84 7.35 -7.30 -2.20
CA CYS A 84 7.87 -8.61 -2.61
C CYS A 84 9.39 -8.62 -2.76
N VAL A 85 9.96 -7.57 -3.35
CA VAL A 85 11.42 -7.41 -3.49
C VAL A 85 12.07 -7.21 -2.12
N GLY A 86 11.46 -6.40 -1.25
CA GLY A 86 11.94 -6.21 0.13
C GLY A 86 11.98 -7.53 0.89
N VAL A 87 10.91 -8.31 0.87
CA VAL A 87 10.84 -9.64 1.49
C VAL A 87 11.83 -10.63 0.86
N ALA A 88 12.08 -10.56 -0.44
CA ALA A 88 13.04 -11.47 -1.09
C ALA A 88 14.51 -11.19 -0.73
N ILE A 89 14.82 -9.98 -0.25
CA ILE A 89 16.19 -9.55 0.10
C ILE A 89 16.40 -9.52 1.63
N SER A 90 15.31 -9.57 2.41
CA SER A 90 15.32 -9.59 3.89
C SER A 90 15.46 -11.00 4.43
#